data_AF-A0A382FVE3-F1
#
_entry.id   AF-A0A382FVE3-F1
#
_cell.length_a   1.000
_cell.length_b   1.000
_cell.length_c   1.000
_cell.angle_alpha   90.00
_cell.angle_beta   90.00
_cell.angle_gamma   90.00
#
_symmetry.space_group_name_H-M   'P 1'
#
loop_
_entity.id
_entity.type
_entity.pdbx_description
1 polymer ?
#
loop_
_entity_poly.entity_id
_entity_poly.type
_entity_poly.pdbx_seq_one_letter_code
_entity_poly.pdbx_strand_id
1 'polypeptide(L)'
;MAKPSIRIPWRSFAVFVLIVSAASGQAGSDGESKSTIHFKNGDWLRGAFATYDPVGGVTWRHSDAAAPMRFNTRQLTGITLDGTAVGQLTAGNLCEVELVNGDHFRGNLVGVTAQHFLFDIWHAGQMQLLRNTVRKIAPLPKGLKTIFQGPESDAGWTHGKISNETIGESGNWRYHNGGFHAKAAASIARDLKLPDISHISFDLEWSGAMHLAFALYTDTLQPISLSTKENEPDFGGFYSIQVNSYSVNLLPVKKHTPLTYLGQATVPSFRNRTKARLEFFANKAQRLIAVAIDGKLIRKWIDPKGFTGEGSGIRIVHQGRGAVRISNLRCEEWDGRFKGPPTHPIGAKDDLVKLINNDRMQGRVNDIEGDKLNVTTPEGGFPVPLDRVKQIEPATSKTGAAMPLKHRVRAHLSDGSRLTFVLNRWAAAGVEAQSPSFG
;
A
#
# COMPACT_ATOMS: atom_id res chain seq x y z
N MET A 1 65.49 4.47 -19.34
CA MET A 1 64.57 3.42 -18.86
C MET A 1 63.25 4.07 -18.46
N ALA A 2 62.23 3.98 -19.30
CA ALA A 2 60.92 4.60 -19.08
C ALA A 2 59.91 3.58 -18.54
N LYS A 3 59.17 3.92 -17.49
CA LYS A 3 58.04 3.13 -16.97
C LYS A 3 56.83 3.28 -17.90
N PRO A 4 56.11 2.21 -18.26
CA PRO A 4 54.85 2.33 -18.98
C PRO A 4 53.75 2.80 -18.03
N SER A 5 53.01 3.84 -18.44
CA SER A 5 51.81 4.30 -17.76
C SER A 5 50.59 3.59 -18.36
N ILE A 6 49.89 2.81 -17.54
CA ILE A 6 48.60 2.20 -17.90
C ILE A 6 47.52 3.24 -17.59
N ARG A 7 46.89 3.79 -18.63
CA ARG A 7 45.66 4.58 -18.50
C ARG A 7 44.49 3.61 -18.32
N ILE A 8 43.96 3.52 -17.10
CA ILE A 8 42.66 2.90 -16.83
C ILE A 8 41.60 3.95 -17.16
N PRO A 9 40.66 3.72 -18.09
CA PRO A 9 39.60 4.67 -18.34
C PRO A 9 38.65 4.69 -17.14
N TRP A 10 38.48 5.88 -16.57
CA TRP A 10 37.46 6.17 -15.57
C TRP A 10 36.09 5.77 -16.13
N ARG A 11 35.41 4.89 -15.40
CA ARG A 11 34.03 4.49 -15.67
C ARG A 11 33.13 5.72 -15.58
N SER A 12 32.42 5.98 -16.66
CA SER A 12 31.35 6.96 -16.74
C SER A 12 30.36 6.77 -15.59
N PHE A 13 30.25 7.77 -14.72
CA PHE A 13 29.04 7.97 -13.94
C PHE A 13 27.93 8.34 -14.93
N ALA A 14 27.17 7.35 -15.40
CA ALA A 14 25.94 7.62 -16.12
C ALA A 14 24.92 8.16 -15.12
N VAL A 15 24.78 9.48 -15.08
CA VAL A 15 23.62 10.15 -14.49
C VAL A 15 22.45 9.84 -15.42
N PHE A 16 21.64 8.85 -15.07
CA PHE A 16 20.39 8.59 -15.79
C PHE A 16 19.35 9.59 -15.29
N VAL A 17 18.89 10.45 -16.19
CA VAL A 17 17.75 11.33 -15.96
C VAL A 17 16.51 10.47 -16.18
N LEU A 18 15.80 10.15 -15.10
CA LEU A 18 14.47 9.56 -15.17
C LEU A 18 13.51 10.67 -15.60
N ILE A 19 13.16 10.71 -16.90
CA ILE A 19 12.09 11.55 -17.41
C ILE A 19 10.80 10.76 -17.21
N VAL A 20 10.15 10.96 -16.08
CA VAL A 20 8.79 10.47 -15.89
C VAL A 20 7.87 11.32 -16.75
N SER A 21 7.34 10.73 -17.82
CA SER A 21 6.17 11.27 -18.52
C SER A 21 4.99 11.15 -17.55
N ALA A 22 4.75 12.21 -16.77
CA ALA A 22 3.51 12.31 -16.05
C ALA A 22 2.39 12.30 -17.10
N ALA A 23 1.53 11.27 -17.08
CA ALA A 23 0.23 11.36 -17.72
C ALA A 23 -0.39 12.67 -17.21
N SER A 24 -0.58 13.59 -18.15
CA SER A 24 -0.84 14.99 -17.94
C SER A 24 -2.09 15.22 -17.09
N GLY A 25 -1.89 15.37 -15.79
CA GLY A 25 -2.86 15.91 -14.84
C GLY A 25 -2.76 17.43 -14.79
N GLN A 26 -3.37 18.07 -15.80
CA GLN A 26 -3.80 19.47 -15.85
C GLN A 26 -2.76 20.59 -15.70
N ALA A 27 -2.29 21.06 -16.85
CA ALA A 27 -2.25 22.49 -17.10
C ALA A 27 -3.68 22.94 -17.54
N GLY A 28 -4.40 23.63 -16.66
CA GLY A 28 -5.54 24.48 -17.00
C GLY A 28 -6.92 23.82 -17.17
N SER A 29 -7.75 23.96 -16.16
CA SER A 29 -9.17 24.34 -16.31
C SER A 29 -9.57 25.14 -15.09
N ASP A 30 -10.35 26.22 -15.25
CA ASP A 30 -10.85 27.16 -14.22
C ASP A 30 -11.84 26.52 -13.22
N GLY A 31 -11.65 25.25 -12.89
CA GLY A 31 -12.21 24.62 -11.70
C GLY A 31 -11.26 24.83 -10.52
N GLU A 32 -11.80 25.05 -9.33
CA GLU A 32 -11.03 25.19 -8.10
C GLU A 32 -10.22 23.89 -7.84
N SER A 33 -8.92 23.89 -8.15
CA SER A 33 -8.04 22.75 -7.88
C SER A 33 -8.10 22.39 -6.39
N LYS A 34 -8.35 21.11 -6.09
CA LYS A 34 -8.40 20.59 -4.71
C LYS A 34 -7.01 20.31 -4.13
N SER A 35 -5.95 20.67 -4.86
CA SER A 35 -4.58 20.49 -4.38
C SER A 35 -4.36 21.37 -3.13
N THR A 36 -3.58 20.87 -2.19
CA THR A 36 -3.24 21.59 -0.96
C THR A 36 -1.75 21.56 -0.71
N ILE A 37 -1.22 22.69 -0.23
CA ILE A 37 0.15 22.81 0.29
C ILE A 37 0.08 23.03 1.81
N HIS A 38 0.94 22.33 2.55
CA HIS A 38 0.93 22.31 4.02
C HIS A 38 2.26 22.80 4.59
N PHE A 39 2.19 23.59 5.65
CA PHE A 39 3.33 24.27 6.25
C PHE A 39 3.65 23.71 7.65
N LYS A 40 4.88 23.94 8.12
CA LYS A 40 5.35 23.48 9.44
C LYS A 40 4.68 24.18 10.61
N ASN A 41 4.17 25.39 10.40
CA ASN A 41 3.43 26.15 11.41
C ASN A 41 1.97 25.68 11.56
N GLY A 42 1.51 24.72 10.75
CA GLY A 42 0.15 24.19 10.77
C GLY A 42 -0.79 24.84 9.75
N ASP A 43 -0.36 25.90 9.07
CA ASP A 43 -1.13 26.50 7.99
C ASP A 43 -1.20 25.57 6.77
N TRP A 44 -2.24 25.77 5.96
CA TRP A 44 -2.40 25.11 4.67
C TRP A 44 -3.12 26.02 3.70
N LEU A 45 -2.88 25.82 2.41
CA LEU A 45 -3.45 26.65 1.34
C LEU A 45 -3.94 25.75 0.19
N ARG A 46 -5.14 26.03 -0.33
CA ARG A 46 -5.65 25.42 -1.57
C ARG A 46 -5.05 26.08 -2.80
N GLY A 47 -5.20 25.47 -3.96
CA GLY A 47 -4.75 26.04 -5.22
C GLY A 47 -4.14 24.97 -6.11
N ALA A 48 -3.28 25.37 -7.02
CA ALA A 48 -2.66 24.48 -8.00
C ALA A 48 -1.14 24.49 -7.88
N PHE A 49 -0.56 23.30 -7.84
CA PHE A 49 0.88 23.12 -7.99
C PHE A 49 1.29 23.50 -9.41
N ALA A 50 2.32 24.34 -9.56
CA ALA A 50 2.83 24.72 -10.88
C ALA A 50 4.16 24.05 -11.20
N THR A 51 5.19 24.33 -10.40
CA THR A 51 6.54 23.79 -10.62
C THR A 51 7.30 23.61 -9.30
N TYR A 52 8.36 22.82 -9.36
CA TYR A 52 9.39 22.74 -8.34
C TYR A 52 10.77 22.75 -8.97
N ASP A 53 11.70 23.49 -8.35
CA ASP A 53 13.13 23.34 -8.53
C ASP A 53 13.88 23.55 -7.19
N PRO A 54 15.11 23.02 -7.04
CA PRO A 54 15.79 23.00 -5.74
C PRO A 54 16.22 24.39 -5.25
N VAL A 55 16.32 25.37 -6.15
CA VAL A 55 16.77 26.75 -5.85
C VAL A 55 15.56 27.66 -5.62
N GLY A 56 14.58 27.63 -6.51
CA GLY A 56 13.36 28.45 -6.49
C GLY A 56 12.26 27.94 -5.57
N GLY A 57 12.31 26.66 -5.16
CA GLY A 57 11.32 26.05 -4.29
C GLY A 57 10.06 25.63 -5.06
N VAL A 58 8.90 25.73 -4.41
CA VAL A 58 7.61 25.36 -5.01
C VAL A 58 6.91 26.61 -5.51
N THR A 59 6.49 26.60 -6.79
CA THR A 59 5.60 27.62 -7.34
C THR A 59 4.15 27.16 -7.23
N TRP A 60 3.30 27.99 -6.65
CA TRP A 60 1.89 27.70 -6.36
C TRP A 60 0.98 28.78 -6.94
N ARG A 61 -0.14 28.37 -7.53
CA ARG A 61 -1.17 29.28 -8.05
C ARG A 61 -2.41 29.25 -7.16
N HIS A 62 -2.99 30.42 -6.92
CA HIS A 62 -4.23 30.58 -6.17
C HIS A 62 -5.14 31.56 -6.93
N SER A 63 -6.45 31.32 -6.95
CA SER A 63 -7.42 32.16 -7.67
C SER A 63 -7.38 33.62 -7.22
N ASP A 64 -7.23 33.84 -5.91
CA ASP A 64 -7.25 35.19 -5.31
C ASP A 64 -5.89 35.90 -5.34
N ALA A 65 -4.87 35.30 -5.96
CA ALA A 65 -3.53 35.87 -6.06
C ALA A 65 -3.24 36.33 -7.50
N ALA A 66 -2.88 37.61 -7.67
CA ALA A 66 -2.56 38.18 -8.98
C ALA A 66 -1.32 37.58 -9.65
N ALA A 67 -0.42 36.96 -8.88
CA ALA A 67 0.78 36.29 -9.37
C ALA A 67 1.02 34.97 -8.64
N PRO A 68 1.69 33.99 -9.27
CA PRO A 68 2.09 32.76 -8.60
C PRO A 68 2.97 33.04 -7.36
N MET A 69 2.68 32.34 -6.27
CA MET A 69 3.45 32.41 -5.03
C MET A 69 4.62 31.43 -5.08
N ARG A 70 5.72 31.78 -4.40
CA ARG A 70 6.87 30.89 -4.23
C ARG A 70 7.07 30.53 -2.78
N PHE A 71 7.18 29.24 -2.50
CA PHE A 71 7.36 28.72 -1.15
C PHE A 71 8.68 27.97 -1.01
N ASN A 72 9.41 28.29 0.06
CA ASN A 72 10.62 27.58 0.44
C ASN A 72 10.26 26.19 0.98
N THR A 73 10.83 25.13 0.39
CA THR A 73 10.56 23.74 0.80
C THR A 73 10.94 23.42 2.24
N ARG A 74 11.82 24.21 2.87
CA ARG A 74 12.14 24.05 4.30
C ARG A 74 10.97 24.36 5.23
N GLN A 75 9.98 25.12 4.76
CA GLN A 75 8.78 25.47 5.52
C GLN A 75 7.61 24.54 5.24
N LEU A 76 7.74 23.62 4.27
CA LEU A 76 6.68 22.73 3.86
C LEU A 76 6.73 21.40 4.63
N THR A 77 5.56 20.84 4.89
CA THR A 77 5.40 19.47 5.41
C THR A 77 4.88 18.51 4.33
N GLY A 78 4.15 19.01 3.33
CA GLY A 78 3.69 18.20 2.21
C GLY A 78 2.86 18.96 1.18
N ILE A 79 2.65 18.31 0.05
CA ILE A 79 1.74 18.75 -1.02
C ILE A 79 0.83 17.56 -1.33
N THR A 80 -0.47 17.79 -1.36
CA THR A 80 -1.45 16.84 -1.89
C THR A 80 -1.93 17.38 -3.23
N LEU A 81 -1.76 16.59 -4.28
CA LEU A 81 -2.19 16.96 -5.62
C LEU A 81 -3.61 16.47 -5.87
N ASP A 82 -4.40 17.29 -6.56
CA ASP A 82 -5.70 16.91 -7.10
C ASP A 82 -5.44 16.04 -8.34
N GLY A 83 -5.50 14.72 -8.16
CA GLY A 83 -5.26 13.74 -9.22
C GLY A 83 -6.25 12.59 -9.10
N THR A 84 -6.93 12.30 -10.21
CA THR A 84 -7.99 11.29 -10.31
C THR A 84 -7.64 10.10 -11.20
N ALA A 85 -6.36 9.87 -11.49
CA ALA A 85 -5.98 8.75 -12.36
C ALA A 85 -4.98 7.81 -11.68
N VAL A 86 -5.42 6.58 -11.45
CA VAL A 86 -4.54 5.41 -11.47
C VAL A 86 -4.28 5.11 -12.94
N GLY A 87 -3.04 5.30 -13.42
CA GLY A 87 -2.69 4.83 -14.74
C GLY A 87 -2.87 3.32 -14.84
N GLN A 88 -3.40 2.85 -15.97
CA GLN A 88 -3.56 1.42 -16.19
C GLN A 88 -2.23 0.82 -16.63
N LEU A 89 -1.77 -0.20 -15.89
CA LEU A 89 -0.71 -1.08 -16.37
C LEU A 89 -1.27 -1.96 -17.49
N THR A 90 -0.45 -2.17 -18.52
CA THR A 90 -0.74 -3.19 -19.54
C THR A 90 -0.85 -4.57 -18.88
N ALA A 91 -1.61 -5.48 -19.49
CA ALA A 91 -1.67 -6.85 -19.01
C ALA A 91 -0.27 -7.49 -19.09
N GLY A 92 0.17 -8.12 -17.99
CA GLY A 92 1.52 -8.67 -17.92
C GLY A 92 1.81 -9.41 -16.63
N ASN A 93 3.10 -9.59 -16.36
CA ASN A 93 3.62 -10.27 -15.17
C ASN A 93 3.57 -9.33 -13.95
N LEU A 94 2.36 -8.99 -13.51
CA LEU A 94 2.16 -8.06 -12.41
C LEU A 94 2.77 -8.62 -11.12
N CYS A 95 3.58 -7.81 -10.45
CA CYS A 95 4.24 -8.15 -9.21
C CYS A 95 4.04 -7.05 -8.17
N GLU A 96 3.98 -7.44 -6.89
CA GLU A 96 4.28 -6.55 -5.78
C GLU A 96 5.78 -6.50 -5.54
N VAL A 97 6.32 -5.30 -5.44
CA VAL A 97 7.75 -5.06 -5.21
C VAL A 97 7.91 -4.35 -3.88
N GLU A 98 8.85 -4.82 -3.07
CA GLU A 98 9.32 -4.17 -1.85
C GLU A 98 10.82 -3.90 -1.99
N LEU A 99 11.24 -2.68 -1.68
CA LEU A 99 12.64 -2.26 -1.65
C LEU A 99 13.19 -2.32 -0.22
N VAL A 100 14.51 -2.39 -0.09
CA VAL A 100 15.20 -2.47 1.22
C VAL A 100 14.93 -1.25 2.11
N ASN A 101 14.63 -0.08 1.52
CA ASN A 101 14.25 1.13 2.26
C ASN A 101 12.75 1.15 2.69
N GLY A 102 12.01 0.08 2.39
CA GLY A 102 10.58 -0.10 2.69
C GLY A 102 9.63 0.57 1.70
N ASP A 103 10.16 1.16 0.62
CA ASP A 103 9.34 1.58 -0.51
C ASP A 103 8.71 0.37 -1.18
N HIS A 104 7.52 0.56 -1.73
CA HIS A 104 6.76 -0.52 -2.32
C HIS A 104 5.88 0.00 -3.44
N PHE A 105 5.67 -0.84 -4.45
CA PHE A 105 4.82 -0.51 -5.58
C PHE A 105 4.38 -1.78 -6.30
N ARG A 106 3.49 -1.64 -7.28
CA ARG A 106 3.15 -2.70 -8.23
C ARG A 106 3.60 -2.34 -9.64
N GLY A 107 4.09 -3.33 -10.36
CA GLY A 107 4.56 -3.19 -11.74
C GLY A 107 4.71 -4.54 -12.42
N ASN A 108 4.74 -4.55 -13.74
CA ASN A 108 4.98 -5.75 -14.53
C ASN A 108 6.47 -6.05 -14.56
N LEU A 109 6.89 -7.26 -14.15
CA LEU A 109 8.26 -7.72 -14.34
C LEU A 109 8.47 -8.06 -15.82
N VAL A 110 9.24 -7.23 -16.53
CA VAL A 110 9.43 -7.32 -17.98
C VAL A 110 10.83 -7.79 -18.39
N GLY A 111 11.79 -7.79 -17.47
CA GLY A 111 13.14 -8.21 -17.76
C GLY A 111 13.98 -8.41 -16.51
N VAL A 112 14.99 -9.26 -16.60
CA VAL A 112 15.98 -9.45 -15.55
C VAL A 112 17.36 -9.47 -16.18
N THR A 113 18.31 -8.78 -15.56
CA THR A 113 19.71 -8.74 -15.99
C THR A 113 20.64 -9.04 -14.82
N ALA A 114 21.94 -9.13 -15.10
CA ALA A 114 22.94 -9.32 -14.05
C ALA A 114 22.93 -8.19 -12.99
N GLN A 115 22.55 -6.96 -13.36
CA GLN A 115 22.60 -5.79 -12.47
C GLN A 115 21.23 -5.27 -12.05
N HIS A 116 20.18 -5.52 -12.85
CA HIS A 116 18.87 -4.90 -12.65
C HIS A 116 17.69 -5.86 -12.79
N PHE A 117 16.61 -5.55 -12.09
CA PHE A 117 15.26 -5.99 -12.44
C PHE A 117 14.57 -4.87 -13.22
N LEU A 118 13.91 -5.19 -14.33
CA LEU A 118 13.21 -4.21 -15.16
C LEU A 118 11.71 -4.35 -14.91
N PHE A 119 11.08 -3.25 -14.51
CA PHE A 119 9.65 -3.17 -14.25
C PHE A 119 8.99 -2.14 -15.13
N ASP A 120 7.88 -2.50 -15.78
CA ASP A 120 6.96 -1.51 -16.34
C ASP A 120 5.98 -1.06 -15.26
N ILE A 121 5.88 0.25 -15.05
CA ILE A 121 5.17 0.89 -13.93
C ILE A 121 4.31 2.01 -14.50
N TRP A 122 3.02 2.05 -14.15
CA TRP A 122 2.07 2.99 -14.77
C TRP A 122 2.46 4.47 -14.68
N HIS A 123 3.19 4.86 -13.62
CA HIS A 123 3.56 6.24 -13.36
C HIS A 123 4.98 6.59 -13.78
N ALA A 124 5.78 5.64 -14.30
CA ALA A 124 7.17 5.88 -14.68
C ALA A 124 7.63 5.16 -15.96
N GLY A 125 6.76 4.33 -16.56
CA GLY A 125 7.13 3.43 -17.64
C GLY A 125 8.13 2.38 -17.16
N GLN A 126 9.10 2.04 -18.02
CA GLN A 126 10.14 1.07 -17.70
C GLN A 126 11.18 1.65 -16.71
N MET A 127 11.24 1.05 -15.53
CA MET A 127 12.15 1.38 -14.45
C MET A 127 13.15 0.25 -14.20
N GLN A 128 14.43 0.59 -14.10
CA GLN A 128 15.50 -0.35 -13.78
C GLN A 128 15.83 -0.29 -12.30
N LEU A 129 15.54 -1.36 -11.57
CA LEU A 129 15.86 -1.48 -10.15
C LEU A 129 17.22 -2.15 -9.97
N LEU A 130 18.13 -1.52 -9.23
CA LEU A 130 19.35 -2.18 -8.78
C LEU A 130 19.02 -3.38 -7.90
N ARG A 131 19.49 -4.58 -8.28
CA ARG A 131 19.11 -5.85 -7.62
C ARG A 131 19.32 -5.83 -6.12
N ASN A 132 20.43 -5.25 -5.67
CA ASN A 132 20.82 -5.20 -4.26
C ASN A 132 19.94 -4.28 -3.39
N THR A 133 19.04 -3.51 -4.02
CA THR A 133 18.07 -2.64 -3.35
C THR A 133 16.67 -3.24 -3.30
N VAL A 134 16.43 -4.35 -4.02
CA VAL A 134 15.14 -5.04 -4.03
C VAL A 134 15.09 -6.04 -2.88
N ARG A 135 14.10 -5.90 -2.00
CA ARG A 135 13.90 -6.78 -0.86
C ARG A 135 13.06 -8.00 -1.22
N LYS A 136 12.02 -7.80 -2.03
CA LYS A 136 11.06 -8.84 -2.42
C LYS A 136 10.38 -8.48 -3.73
N ILE A 137 10.16 -9.48 -4.57
CA ILE A 137 9.26 -9.43 -5.72
C ILE A 137 8.28 -10.59 -5.54
N ALA A 138 6.98 -10.30 -5.44
CA ALA A 138 5.93 -11.30 -5.30
C ALA A 138 4.98 -11.23 -6.50
N PRO A 139 5.03 -12.20 -7.41
CA PRO A 139 4.07 -12.29 -8.50
C PRO A 139 2.62 -12.31 -8.01
N LEU A 140 1.75 -11.65 -8.76
CA LEU A 140 0.31 -11.64 -8.56
C LEU A 140 -0.38 -12.60 -9.54
N PRO A 141 -1.57 -13.12 -9.20
CA PRO A 141 -2.35 -13.93 -10.12
C PRO A 141 -2.59 -13.21 -11.44
N LYS A 142 -2.45 -13.93 -12.56
CA LYS A 142 -2.82 -13.40 -13.88
C LYS A 142 -4.32 -13.06 -13.86
N GLY A 143 -4.65 -11.88 -14.39
CA GLY A 143 -6.04 -11.40 -14.41
C GLY A 143 -6.59 -11.02 -13.04
N LEU A 144 -5.74 -10.77 -12.03
CA LEU A 144 -6.17 -10.28 -10.71
C LEU A 144 -7.14 -9.12 -10.86
N LYS A 145 -8.35 -9.29 -10.33
CA LYS A 145 -9.38 -8.26 -10.34
C LYS A 145 -9.29 -7.42 -9.07
N THR A 146 -8.87 -6.16 -9.23
CA THR A 146 -9.03 -5.15 -8.19
C THR A 146 -10.46 -4.61 -8.23
N ILE A 147 -11.20 -4.79 -7.13
CA ILE A 147 -12.59 -4.36 -6.98
C ILE A 147 -12.67 -2.93 -6.46
N PHE A 148 -11.75 -2.57 -5.57
CA PHE A 148 -11.66 -1.24 -5.00
C PHE A 148 -10.21 -0.87 -4.70
N GLN A 149 -9.90 0.40 -4.88
CA GLN A 149 -8.62 1.01 -4.56
C GLN A 149 -8.88 2.45 -4.10
N GLY A 150 -8.34 2.83 -2.94
CA GLY A 150 -8.54 4.16 -2.38
C GLY A 150 -8.26 4.19 -0.87
N PRO A 151 -8.95 5.03 -0.08
CA PRO A 151 -9.88 6.08 -0.53
C PRO A 151 -9.14 7.23 -1.23
N GLU A 152 -9.69 7.73 -2.33
CA GLU A 152 -9.20 8.95 -3.02
C GLU A 152 -10.01 10.20 -2.62
N SER A 153 -11.19 10.00 -2.05
CA SER A 153 -12.05 11.05 -1.50
C SER A 153 -13.05 10.45 -0.50
N ASP A 154 -13.81 11.33 0.14
CA ASP A 154 -14.96 10.96 0.97
C ASP A 154 -16.17 10.48 0.14
N ALA A 155 -16.16 10.69 -1.17
CA ALA A 155 -17.31 10.39 -2.02
C ALA A 155 -17.66 8.89 -2.07
N GLY A 156 -18.93 8.58 -1.87
CA GLY A 156 -19.46 7.21 -1.87
C GLY A 156 -19.23 6.45 -0.56
N TRP A 157 -18.75 7.11 0.50
CA TRP A 157 -18.68 6.54 1.84
C TRP A 157 -19.88 6.97 2.68
N THR A 158 -20.45 6.02 3.42
CA THR A 158 -21.54 6.27 4.38
C THR A 158 -20.95 6.50 5.75
N HIS A 159 -21.25 7.65 6.36
CA HIS A 159 -20.87 7.95 7.74
C HIS A 159 -22.01 7.56 8.68
N GLY A 160 -21.75 6.57 9.53
CA GLY A 160 -22.72 6.03 10.47
C GLY A 160 -22.59 6.69 11.85
N LYS A 161 -23.72 6.97 12.50
CA LYS A 161 -23.75 7.48 13.88
C LYS A 161 -23.58 6.33 14.86
N ILE A 162 -22.62 6.45 15.76
CA ILE A 162 -22.44 5.47 16.85
C ILE A 162 -23.22 5.96 18.05
N SER A 163 -24.39 5.37 18.32
CA SER A 163 -25.10 5.56 19.58
C SER A 163 -24.53 4.63 20.63
N ASN A 164 -23.79 5.16 21.60
CA ASN A 164 -23.38 4.39 22.77
C ASN A 164 -23.53 5.28 24.01
N GLU A 165 -24.32 4.86 24.99
CA GLU A 165 -24.71 5.66 26.17
C GLU A 165 -23.49 6.16 26.97
N THR A 166 -22.37 5.44 26.91
CA THR A 166 -21.13 5.78 27.64
C THR A 166 -20.21 6.76 26.89
N ILE A 167 -20.39 6.98 25.58
CA ILE A 167 -19.40 7.66 24.72
C ILE A 167 -19.77 9.13 24.44
N GLY A 168 -21.02 9.55 24.68
CA GLY A 168 -21.50 10.89 24.31
C GLY A 168 -21.74 11.00 22.80
N GLU A 169 -21.55 12.19 22.22
CA GLU A 169 -21.71 12.40 20.77
C GLU A 169 -20.65 11.63 19.94
N SER A 170 -21.10 10.90 18.93
CA SER A 170 -20.21 10.24 17.96
C SER A 170 -19.47 11.27 17.09
N GLY A 171 -18.18 11.04 16.85
CA GLY A 171 -17.41 11.81 15.89
C GLY A 171 -17.64 11.39 14.45
N ASN A 172 -16.92 12.06 13.55
CA ASN A 172 -16.87 11.72 12.12
C ASN A 172 -15.47 11.24 11.74
N TRP A 173 -15.41 10.32 10.77
CA TRP A 173 -14.19 10.15 10.01
C TRP A 173 -14.03 11.35 9.08
N ARG A 174 -12.80 11.81 8.88
CA ARG A 174 -12.50 12.89 7.93
C ARG A 174 -11.50 12.39 6.90
N TYR A 175 -11.85 12.53 5.63
CA TYR A 175 -10.89 12.27 4.56
C TYR A 175 -9.91 13.44 4.45
N HIS A 176 -8.61 13.17 4.57
CA HIS A 176 -7.55 14.11 4.19
C HIS A 176 -6.22 13.40 3.95
N ASN A 177 -5.41 13.96 3.04
CA ASN A 177 -4.09 13.44 2.67
C ASN A 177 -4.13 11.94 2.30
N GLY A 178 -5.07 11.51 1.44
CA GLY A 178 -5.11 10.11 0.96
C GLY A 178 -5.59 9.08 1.98
N GLY A 179 -6.32 9.49 3.03
CA GLY A 179 -6.82 8.55 4.03
C GLY A 179 -7.92 9.13 4.92
N PHE A 180 -8.64 8.24 5.60
CA PHE A 180 -9.64 8.59 6.59
C PHE A 180 -9.03 8.65 7.98
N HIS A 181 -9.37 9.69 8.74
CA HIS A 181 -8.89 9.91 10.10
C HIS A 181 -10.04 10.02 11.08
N ALA A 182 -9.89 9.42 12.26
CA ALA A 182 -10.82 9.56 13.37
C ALA A 182 -10.06 9.73 14.69
N LYS A 183 -10.65 10.48 15.64
CA LYS A 183 -10.15 10.65 17.03
C LYS A 183 -11.19 10.27 18.08
N ALA A 184 -12.45 10.45 17.76
CA ALA A 184 -13.59 10.02 18.55
C ALA A 184 -14.23 8.81 17.89
N ALA A 185 -15.09 8.10 18.63
CA ALA A 185 -15.81 6.97 18.09
C ALA A 185 -16.60 7.39 16.84
N ALA A 186 -16.35 6.73 15.72
CA ALA A 186 -16.92 7.09 14.42
C ALA A 186 -17.02 5.86 13.52
N SER A 187 -17.98 5.83 12.61
CA SER A 187 -18.17 4.74 11.65
C SER A 187 -18.18 5.25 10.22
N ILE A 188 -17.46 4.54 9.34
CA ILE A 188 -17.58 4.68 7.88
C ILE A 188 -17.86 3.31 7.26
N ALA A 189 -18.65 3.28 6.21
CA ALA A 189 -19.00 2.07 5.50
C ALA A 189 -19.10 2.30 4.00
N ARG A 190 -18.92 1.24 3.23
CA ARG A 190 -19.15 1.24 1.80
C ARG A 190 -19.49 -0.16 1.33
N ASP A 191 -20.47 -0.25 0.43
CA ASP A 191 -20.68 -1.48 -0.32
C ASP A 191 -19.63 -1.59 -1.43
N LEU A 192 -18.62 -2.42 -1.19
CA LEU A 192 -17.54 -2.65 -2.14
C LEU A 192 -17.84 -3.78 -3.12
N LYS A 193 -19.02 -4.42 -3.04
CA LYS A 193 -19.34 -5.61 -3.85
C LYS A 193 -18.30 -6.73 -3.64
N LEU A 194 -17.98 -7.02 -2.38
CA LEU A 194 -17.02 -8.08 -2.03
C LEU A 194 -17.39 -9.43 -2.70
N PRO A 195 -16.45 -10.08 -3.42
CA PRO A 195 -16.67 -11.40 -4.01
C PRO A 195 -16.62 -12.49 -2.95
N ASP A 196 -16.95 -13.72 -3.32
CA ASP A 196 -16.95 -14.87 -2.40
C ASP A 196 -15.56 -15.27 -1.90
N ILE A 197 -14.51 -14.93 -2.66
CA ILE A 197 -13.11 -15.11 -2.26
C ILE A 197 -12.43 -13.76 -2.39
N SER A 198 -12.19 -13.09 -1.26
CA SER A 198 -11.71 -11.71 -1.22
C SER A 198 -10.46 -11.53 -0.38
N HIS A 199 -9.65 -10.54 -0.77
CA HIS A 199 -8.54 -10.01 0.00
C HIS A 199 -8.73 -8.50 0.14
N ILE A 200 -8.79 -8.03 1.40
CA ILE A 200 -8.89 -6.62 1.76
C ILE A 200 -7.60 -6.26 2.47
N SER A 201 -6.90 -5.22 2.01
CA SER A 201 -5.68 -4.74 2.66
C SER A 201 -5.68 -3.22 2.80
N PHE A 202 -5.10 -2.71 3.89
CA PHE A 202 -4.98 -1.27 4.14
C PHE A 202 -3.85 -0.97 5.11
N ASP A 203 -3.34 0.25 5.05
CA ASP A 203 -2.38 0.77 6.01
C ASP A 203 -3.14 1.46 7.15
N LEU A 204 -2.86 1.01 8.38
CA LEU A 204 -3.42 1.55 9.60
C LEU A 204 -2.32 2.27 10.38
N GLU A 205 -2.56 3.53 10.73
CA GLU A 205 -1.72 4.32 11.62
C GLU A 205 -2.53 4.70 12.86
N TRP A 206 -1.89 4.76 14.03
CA TRP A 206 -2.56 5.11 15.29
C TRP A 206 -1.65 5.86 16.26
N SER A 207 -2.28 6.63 17.14
CA SER A 207 -1.67 7.24 18.33
C SER A 207 -2.60 7.06 19.53
N GLY A 208 -2.03 6.62 20.65
CA GLY A 208 -2.81 6.23 21.83
C GLY A 208 -3.49 4.86 21.67
N ALA A 209 -4.57 4.66 22.40
CA ALA A 209 -5.29 3.39 22.43
C ALA A 209 -6.05 3.12 21.12
N MET A 210 -5.78 1.98 20.50
CA MET A 210 -6.43 1.54 19.28
C MET A 210 -7.56 0.57 19.62
N HIS A 211 -8.77 0.89 19.18
CA HIS A 211 -9.96 0.04 19.28
C HIS A 211 -10.77 0.19 17.99
N LEU A 212 -10.73 -0.84 17.15
CA LEU A 212 -11.38 -0.87 15.85
C LEU A 212 -12.19 -2.16 15.71
N ALA A 213 -13.35 -2.05 15.07
CA ALA A 213 -14.12 -3.20 14.59
C ALA A 213 -14.36 -3.06 13.09
N PHE A 214 -14.10 -4.13 12.35
CA PHE A 214 -14.29 -4.22 10.92
C PHE A 214 -15.40 -5.23 10.63
N ALA A 215 -16.56 -4.76 10.17
CA ALA A 215 -17.59 -5.62 9.62
C ALA A 215 -17.22 -6.01 8.18
N LEU A 216 -17.15 -7.31 7.91
CA LEU A 216 -16.94 -7.88 6.59
C LEU A 216 -18.20 -8.61 6.13
N TYR A 217 -18.56 -8.43 4.85
CA TYR A 217 -19.76 -8.99 4.23
C TYR A 217 -21.05 -8.59 4.96
N THR A 218 -21.13 -7.31 5.35
CA THR A 218 -22.36 -6.73 5.91
C THR A 218 -23.25 -6.22 4.78
N ASP A 219 -24.56 -6.35 4.93
CA ASP A 219 -25.59 -5.81 4.04
C ASP A 219 -26.09 -4.42 4.49
N THR A 220 -25.77 -4.03 5.72
CA THR A 220 -26.09 -2.72 6.29
C THR A 220 -24.85 -1.83 6.40
N LEU A 221 -24.97 -0.61 5.90
CA LEU A 221 -23.92 0.41 6.00
C LEU A 221 -24.01 1.22 7.31
N GLN A 222 -25.10 1.05 8.07
CA GLN A 222 -25.22 1.66 9.41
C GLN A 222 -24.56 0.77 10.46
N PRO A 223 -23.93 1.36 11.50
CA PRO A 223 -23.35 0.58 12.59
C PRO A 223 -24.43 -0.16 13.37
N ILE A 224 -24.09 -1.38 13.79
CA ILE A 224 -24.95 -2.24 14.61
C ILE A 224 -24.36 -2.29 16.02
N SER A 225 -25.14 -1.90 17.02
CA SER A 225 -24.76 -2.05 18.42
C SER A 225 -24.82 -3.52 18.82
N LEU A 226 -23.68 -4.10 19.18
CA LEU A 226 -23.61 -5.52 19.51
C LEU A 226 -24.31 -5.87 20.84
N SER A 227 -24.40 -4.93 21.78
CA SER A 227 -25.07 -5.12 23.07
C SER A 227 -26.59 -5.14 22.96
N THR A 228 -27.14 -4.41 21.98
CA THR A 228 -28.59 -4.25 21.76
C THR A 228 -29.02 -4.76 20.38
N LYS A 229 -28.24 -5.66 19.77
CA LYS A 229 -28.42 -6.09 18.37
C LYS A 229 -29.79 -6.66 18.03
N GLU A 230 -30.52 -7.16 19.02
CA GLU A 230 -31.88 -7.68 18.82
C GLU A 230 -32.91 -6.57 18.57
N ASN A 231 -32.63 -5.34 19.03
CA ASN A 231 -33.48 -4.17 18.88
C ASN A 231 -33.14 -3.34 17.62
N GLU A 232 -32.03 -3.67 16.94
CA GLU A 232 -31.62 -3.00 15.71
C GLU A 232 -32.59 -3.36 14.55
N PRO A 233 -32.71 -2.49 13.53
CA PRO A 233 -33.38 -2.85 12.28
C PRO A 233 -32.85 -4.16 11.72
N ASP A 234 -33.66 -4.88 10.94
CA ASP A 234 -33.21 -6.17 10.38
C ASP A 234 -31.92 -6.02 9.55
N PHE A 235 -30.99 -6.94 9.79
CA PHE A 235 -29.69 -7.00 9.12
C PHE A 235 -29.29 -8.47 8.91
N GLY A 236 -28.63 -8.73 7.78
CA GLY A 236 -28.03 -10.01 7.47
C GLY A 236 -26.75 -10.27 8.26
N GLY A 237 -26.37 -11.53 8.37
CA GLY A 237 -25.16 -11.93 9.09
C GLY A 237 -23.88 -11.26 8.54
N PHE A 238 -22.91 -10.98 9.40
CA PHE A 238 -21.60 -10.45 9.04
C PHE A 238 -20.50 -10.91 10.00
N TYR A 239 -19.23 -10.77 9.60
CA TYR A 239 -18.09 -11.00 10.49
C TYR A 239 -17.56 -9.68 11.05
N SER A 240 -17.40 -9.59 12.35
CA SER A 240 -16.72 -8.46 13.02
C SER A 240 -15.30 -8.88 13.43
N ILE A 241 -14.29 -8.38 12.72
CA ILE A 241 -12.89 -8.48 13.15
C ILE A 241 -12.61 -7.33 14.11
N GLN A 242 -12.36 -7.64 15.38
CA GLN A 242 -11.99 -6.60 16.34
C GLN A 242 -10.48 -6.56 16.51
N VAL A 243 -9.93 -5.37 16.36
CA VAL A 243 -8.50 -5.10 16.46
C VAL A 243 -8.29 -4.08 17.57
N ASN A 244 -7.47 -4.43 18.55
CA ASN A 244 -7.04 -3.50 19.59
C ASN A 244 -5.51 -3.44 19.69
N SER A 245 -4.97 -2.62 20.59
CA SER A 245 -3.53 -2.44 20.79
C SER A 245 -2.72 -3.69 21.19
N TYR A 246 -3.36 -4.87 21.32
CA TYR A 246 -2.67 -6.10 21.71
C TYR A 246 -3.16 -7.37 21.00
N SER A 247 -4.33 -7.36 20.37
CA SER A 247 -4.95 -8.60 19.89
C SER A 247 -5.88 -8.36 18.72
N VAL A 248 -6.13 -9.45 17.99
CA VAL A 248 -7.21 -9.54 17.01
C VAL A 248 -8.11 -10.70 17.39
N ASN A 249 -9.42 -10.49 17.32
CA ASN A 249 -10.41 -11.56 17.47
C ASN A 249 -11.44 -11.50 16.33
N LEU A 250 -12.18 -12.59 16.16
CA LEU A 250 -13.23 -12.70 15.15
C LEU A 250 -14.53 -13.08 15.82
N LEU A 251 -15.58 -12.31 15.51
CA LEU A 251 -16.93 -12.51 16.01
C LEU A 251 -17.92 -12.59 14.82
N PRO A 252 -18.54 -13.74 14.56
CA PRO A 252 -19.70 -13.81 13.68
C PRO A 252 -20.89 -13.12 14.36
N VAL A 253 -21.61 -12.28 13.62
CA VAL A 253 -22.72 -11.49 14.12
C VAL A 253 -23.94 -11.77 13.26
N LYS A 254 -25.04 -12.22 13.89
CA LYS A 254 -26.35 -12.41 13.26
C LYS A 254 -27.43 -12.13 14.30
N LYS A 255 -28.57 -11.57 13.88
CA LYS A 255 -29.73 -11.37 14.75
C LYS A 255 -30.24 -12.72 15.27
N HIS A 256 -30.77 -12.75 16.50
CA HIS A 256 -31.29 -13.96 17.17
C HIS A 256 -30.26 -15.09 17.38
N THR A 257 -28.98 -14.87 17.11
CA THR A 257 -27.89 -15.82 17.38
C THR A 257 -26.99 -15.27 18.48
N PRO A 258 -26.63 -16.04 19.52
CA PRO A 258 -25.70 -15.58 20.55
C PRO A 258 -24.35 -15.16 19.97
N LEU A 259 -23.75 -14.09 20.52
CA LEU A 259 -22.42 -13.65 20.15
C LEU A 259 -21.38 -14.61 20.72
N THR A 260 -20.63 -15.30 19.86
CA THR A 260 -19.57 -16.23 20.27
C THR A 260 -18.33 -16.01 19.42
N TYR A 261 -17.21 -15.66 20.04
CA TYR A 261 -15.95 -15.49 19.33
C TYR A 261 -15.48 -16.83 18.74
N LEU A 262 -14.97 -16.80 17.49
CA LEU A 262 -14.29 -17.97 16.90
C LEU A 262 -12.85 -18.12 17.40
N GLY A 263 -12.34 -17.12 18.12
CA GLY A 263 -11.05 -17.15 18.81
C GLY A 263 -10.29 -15.84 18.70
N GLN A 264 -9.21 -15.76 19.46
CA GLN A 264 -8.32 -14.60 19.53
C GLN A 264 -6.89 -14.99 19.15
N ALA A 265 -6.13 -14.03 18.64
CA ALA A 265 -4.68 -14.09 18.53
C ALA A 265 -4.06 -12.84 19.16
N THR A 266 -2.96 -13.01 19.88
CA THR A 266 -2.19 -11.90 20.43
C THR A 266 -1.23 -11.34 19.37
N VAL A 267 -1.05 -10.02 19.39
CA VAL A 267 -0.16 -9.26 18.53
C VAL A 267 0.66 -8.31 19.40
N PRO A 268 1.62 -8.82 20.21
CA PRO A 268 2.36 -8.00 21.16
C PRO A 268 3.14 -6.85 20.50
N SER A 269 3.51 -7.01 19.22
CA SER A 269 4.24 -6.01 18.44
C SER A 269 3.50 -4.68 18.29
N PHE A 270 2.17 -4.64 18.45
CA PHE A 270 1.39 -3.41 18.42
C PHE A 270 1.73 -2.43 19.54
N ARG A 271 2.25 -2.89 20.68
CA ARG A 271 2.63 -2.01 21.80
C ARG A 271 3.76 -1.04 21.46
N ASN A 272 4.63 -1.43 20.53
CA ASN A 272 5.85 -0.69 20.19
C ASN A 272 5.77 -0.12 18.76
N ARG A 273 4.57 -0.01 18.21
CA ARG A 273 4.33 0.47 16.86
C ARG A 273 3.18 1.47 16.86
N THR A 274 3.18 2.32 15.85
CA THR A 274 2.13 3.30 15.56
C THR A 274 1.57 3.12 14.16
N LYS A 275 2.00 2.06 13.46
CA LYS A 275 1.53 1.72 12.12
C LYS A 275 1.71 0.24 11.83
N ALA A 276 0.83 -0.30 10.99
CA ALA A 276 0.91 -1.64 10.43
C ALA A 276 0.05 -1.74 9.16
N ARG A 277 0.39 -2.64 8.26
CA ARG A 277 -0.51 -3.06 7.18
C ARG A 277 -1.36 -4.21 7.68
N LEU A 278 -2.68 -4.06 7.60
CA LEU A 278 -3.64 -5.11 7.92
C LEU A 278 -4.15 -5.74 6.62
N GLU A 279 -4.30 -7.06 6.63
CA GLU A 279 -4.79 -7.84 5.51
C GLU A 279 -5.85 -8.83 6.02
N PHE A 280 -7.05 -8.79 5.45
CA PHE A 280 -8.15 -9.69 5.74
C PHE A 280 -8.44 -10.53 4.51
N PHE A 281 -8.54 -11.84 4.71
CA PHE A 281 -8.84 -12.80 3.66
C PHE A 281 -10.13 -13.52 4.00
N ALA A 282 -10.97 -13.74 2.99
CA ALA A 282 -12.20 -14.49 3.14
C ALA A 282 -12.37 -15.49 1.99
N ASN A 283 -12.93 -16.65 2.31
CA ASN A 283 -13.39 -17.63 1.33
C ASN A 283 -14.70 -18.25 1.84
N LYS A 284 -15.82 -17.91 1.20
CA LYS A 284 -17.16 -18.36 1.61
C LYS A 284 -17.30 -19.88 1.56
N ALA A 285 -16.87 -20.51 0.47
CA ALA A 285 -16.97 -21.96 0.29
C ALA A 285 -16.17 -22.73 1.37
N GLN A 286 -15.00 -22.22 1.74
CA GLN A 286 -14.16 -22.79 2.79
C GLN A 286 -14.54 -22.33 4.20
N ARG A 287 -15.53 -21.44 4.34
CA ARG A 287 -15.96 -20.84 5.63
C ARG A 287 -14.80 -20.16 6.36
N LEU A 288 -13.86 -19.63 5.60
CA LEU A 288 -12.56 -19.16 6.08
C LEU A 288 -12.58 -17.64 6.22
N ILE A 289 -12.10 -17.16 7.37
CA ILE A 289 -11.61 -15.79 7.56
C ILE A 289 -10.16 -15.89 8.05
N ALA A 290 -9.27 -15.05 7.54
CA ALA A 290 -7.90 -14.97 8.03
C ALA A 290 -7.43 -13.53 8.14
N VAL A 291 -6.49 -13.29 9.06
CA VAL A 291 -5.85 -12.00 9.27
C VAL A 291 -4.35 -12.17 9.12
N ALA A 292 -3.74 -11.32 8.30
CA ALA A 292 -2.29 -11.09 8.28
C ALA A 292 -1.99 -9.64 8.68
N ILE A 293 -0.81 -9.45 9.26
CA ILE A 293 -0.28 -8.14 9.66
C ILE A 293 1.14 -8.04 9.15
N ASP A 294 1.42 -6.99 8.37
CA ASP A 294 2.70 -6.77 7.69
C ASP A 294 3.16 -8.01 6.90
N GLY A 295 2.23 -8.64 6.15
CA GLY A 295 2.48 -9.86 5.38
C GLY A 295 2.64 -11.14 6.20
N LYS A 296 2.64 -11.06 7.54
CA LYS A 296 2.69 -12.25 8.41
C LYS A 296 1.28 -12.70 8.76
N LEU A 297 0.91 -13.90 8.33
CA LEU A 297 -0.33 -14.54 8.76
C LEU A 297 -0.37 -14.69 10.30
N ILE A 298 -1.38 -14.10 10.92
CA ILE A 298 -1.57 -14.08 12.38
C ILE A 298 -2.52 -15.19 12.81
N ARG A 299 -3.66 -15.32 12.12
CA ARG A 299 -4.68 -16.31 12.46
C ARG A 299 -5.54 -16.65 11.26
N LYS A 300 -6.01 -17.90 11.25
CA LYS A 300 -7.10 -18.38 10.39
C LYS A 300 -8.23 -18.89 11.29
N TRP A 301 -9.46 -18.66 10.89
CA TRP A 301 -10.66 -19.18 11.52
C TRP A 301 -11.49 -19.88 10.45
N ILE A 302 -11.95 -21.09 10.76
CA ILE A 302 -12.97 -21.80 9.98
C ILE A 302 -14.25 -21.72 10.81
N ASP A 303 -15.32 -21.16 10.24
CA ASP A 303 -16.60 -21.05 10.93
C ASP A 303 -17.33 -22.41 10.93
N PRO A 304 -17.50 -23.07 12.10
CA PRO A 304 -18.14 -24.36 12.16
C PRO A 304 -19.64 -24.30 11.82
N LYS A 305 -20.27 -23.13 11.90
CA LYS A 305 -21.71 -22.94 11.67
C LYS A 305 -22.05 -22.55 10.23
N GLY A 306 -21.06 -22.45 9.35
CA GLY A 306 -21.23 -21.94 7.98
C GLY A 306 -20.69 -20.51 7.85
N PHE A 307 -20.58 -20.02 6.61
CA PHE A 307 -20.13 -18.65 6.40
C PHE A 307 -21.24 -17.67 6.80
N THR A 308 -21.01 -16.88 7.84
CA THR A 308 -22.02 -15.99 8.45
C THR A 308 -22.33 -14.75 7.60
N GLY A 309 -21.40 -14.30 6.75
CA GLY A 309 -21.56 -13.07 5.96
C GLY A 309 -22.58 -13.19 4.82
N GLU A 310 -23.62 -12.37 4.85
CA GLU A 310 -24.75 -12.39 3.91
C GLU A 310 -24.78 -11.17 2.96
N GLY A 311 -23.98 -10.15 3.23
CA GLY A 311 -23.85 -8.96 2.38
C GLY A 311 -22.56 -8.91 1.56
N SER A 312 -22.26 -7.72 1.03
CA SER A 312 -21.06 -7.45 0.21
C SER A 312 -20.32 -6.18 0.61
N GLY A 313 -20.77 -5.52 1.68
CA GLY A 313 -20.17 -4.29 2.18
C GLY A 313 -19.12 -4.51 3.25
N ILE A 314 -18.38 -3.43 3.49
CA ILE A 314 -17.50 -3.29 4.65
C ILE A 314 -17.97 -2.13 5.52
N ARG A 315 -17.72 -2.25 6.82
CA ARG A 315 -17.88 -1.14 7.77
C ARG A 315 -16.69 -1.10 8.71
N ILE A 316 -16.13 0.08 8.89
CA ILE A 316 -15.03 0.35 9.80
C ILE A 316 -15.56 1.21 10.94
N VAL A 317 -15.38 0.73 12.16
CA VAL A 317 -15.87 1.38 13.38
C VAL A 317 -14.68 1.65 14.28
N HIS A 318 -14.36 2.92 14.51
CA HIS A 318 -13.49 3.30 15.61
C HIS A 318 -14.32 3.41 16.88
N GLN A 319 -13.92 2.70 17.93
CA GLN A 319 -14.64 2.61 19.21
C GLN A 319 -13.87 3.29 20.36
N GLY A 320 -12.67 3.79 20.08
CA GLY A 320 -11.77 4.35 21.08
C GLY A 320 -11.76 5.87 21.13
N ARG A 321 -10.79 6.39 21.89
CA ARG A 321 -10.45 7.83 21.97
C ARG A 321 -9.04 8.14 21.44
N GLY A 322 -8.34 7.13 20.89
CA GLY A 322 -7.06 7.30 20.22
C GLY A 322 -7.24 7.89 18.83
N ALA A 323 -6.19 8.46 18.25
CA ALA A 323 -6.23 8.88 16.86
C ALA A 323 -5.94 7.66 15.97
N VAL A 324 -6.71 7.46 14.91
CA VAL A 324 -6.48 6.43 13.89
C VAL A 324 -6.55 7.04 12.50
N ARG A 325 -5.75 6.50 11.58
CA ARG A 325 -5.80 6.80 10.16
C ARG A 325 -5.79 5.51 9.35
N ILE A 326 -6.67 5.41 8.37
CA ILE A 326 -6.73 4.31 7.41
C ILE A 326 -6.48 4.87 6.01
N SER A 327 -5.56 4.25 5.29
CA SER A 327 -5.19 4.64 3.93
C SER A 327 -4.83 3.40 3.11
N ASN A 328 -4.65 3.57 1.80
CA ASN A 328 -4.21 2.48 0.91
C ASN A 328 -5.11 1.23 1.00
N LEU A 329 -6.41 1.45 1.15
CA LEU A 329 -7.43 0.41 1.16
C LEU A 329 -7.59 -0.17 -0.25
N ARG A 330 -7.42 -1.47 -0.34
CA ARG A 330 -7.56 -2.25 -1.56
C ARG A 330 -8.44 -3.45 -1.29
N CYS A 331 -9.38 -3.71 -2.19
CA CYS A 331 -10.17 -4.94 -2.21
C CYS A 331 -9.95 -5.65 -3.54
N GLU A 332 -9.60 -6.93 -3.49
CA GLU A 332 -9.30 -7.75 -4.66
C GLU A 332 -9.93 -9.13 -4.53
N GLU A 333 -10.12 -9.79 -5.67
CA GLU A 333 -10.28 -11.24 -5.68
C GLU A 333 -9.03 -11.91 -5.13
N TRP A 334 -9.21 -12.98 -4.38
CA TRP A 334 -8.11 -13.72 -3.78
C TRP A 334 -8.03 -15.13 -4.36
N ASP A 335 -6.80 -15.57 -4.65
CA ASP A 335 -6.51 -16.88 -5.25
C ASP A 335 -6.36 -18.01 -4.21
N GLY A 336 -6.62 -17.72 -2.93
CA GLY A 336 -6.46 -18.66 -1.82
C GLY A 336 -5.02 -18.78 -1.28
N ARG A 337 -4.05 -18.02 -1.83
CA ARG A 337 -2.63 -18.13 -1.46
C ARG A 337 -2.21 -17.01 -0.52
N PHE A 338 -1.51 -17.37 0.55
CA PHE A 338 -0.94 -16.40 1.50
C PHE A 338 0.48 -16.03 1.08
N LYS A 339 0.74 -14.73 0.98
CA LYS A 339 2.09 -14.19 0.87
C LYS A 339 2.74 -14.17 2.26
N GLY A 340 4.07 -14.07 2.28
CA GLY A 340 4.83 -13.97 3.51
C GLY A 340 5.76 -12.76 3.51
N PRO A 341 6.29 -12.37 4.68
CA PRO A 341 7.41 -11.44 4.73
C PRO A 341 8.65 -12.07 4.07
N PRO A 342 9.60 -11.26 3.60
CA PRO A 342 10.88 -11.76 3.14
C PRO A 342 11.67 -12.39 4.30
N THR A 343 12.26 -13.57 4.09
CA THR A 343 13.04 -14.31 5.10
C THR A 343 14.52 -14.46 4.75
N HIS A 344 14.92 -14.13 3.53
CA HIS A 344 16.31 -14.17 3.09
C HIS A 344 17.10 -13.11 3.86
N PRO A 345 18.28 -13.41 4.42
CA PRO A 345 19.02 -12.43 5.21
C PRO A 345 19.42 -11.21 4.38
N ILE A 346 19.39 -10.03 5.01
CA ILE A 346 19.99 -8.84 4.40
C ILE A 346 21.50 -9.08 4.27
N GLY A 347 22.05 -8.89 3.07
CA GLY A 347 23.46 -9.19 2.78
C GLY A 347 23.72 -10.57 2.18
N ALA A 348 22.68 -11.33 1.84
CA ALA A 348 22.84 -12.60 1.13
C ALA A 348 23.50 -12.40 -0.24
N LYS A 349 24.33 -13.36 -0.65
CA LYS A 349 25.12 -13.31 -1.90
C LYS A 349 24.37 -13.81 -3.12
N ASP A 350 23.38 -14.67 -2.89
CA ASP A 350 22.59 -15.32 -3.93
C ASP A 350 21.12 -14.95 -3.74
N ASP A 351 20.30 -15.18 -4.76
CA ASP A 351 18.86 -15.01 -4.71
C ASP A 351 18.20 -16.24 -4.07
N LEU A 352 17.06 -16.01 -3.42
CA LEU A 352 16.17 -17.05 -2.92
C LEU A 352 14.83 -16.96 -3.66
N VAL A 353 14.47 -18.00 -4.42
CA VAL A 353 13.15 -18.14 -5.02
C VAL A 353 12.34 -19.12 -4.19
N LYS A 354 11.19 -18.67 -3.70
CA LYS A 354 10.23 -19.51 -2.99
C LYS A 354 9.09 -19.87 -3.91
N LEU A 355 8.77 -21.15 -3.97
CA LEU A 355 7.65 -21.67 -4.75
C LEU A 355 6.40 -21.77 -3.90
N ILE A 356 5.25 -21.87 -4.56
CA ILE A 356 3.93 -21.90 -3.92
C ILE A 356 3.68 -23.20 -3.14
N ASN A 357 4.32 -24.29 -3.56
CA ASN A 357 4.35 -25.56 -2.83
C ASN A 357 5.28 -25.53 -1.59
N ASN A 358 5.90 -24.38 -1.29
CA ASN A 358 6.87 -24.12 -0.22
C ASN A 358 8.30 -24.64 -0.49
N ASP A 359 8.58 -25.17 -1.67
CA ASP A 359 9.96 -25.46 -2.10
C ASP A 359 10.75 -24.16 -2.23
N ARG A 360 12.07 -24.30 -2.15
CA ARG A 360 13.01 -23.18 -2.19
C ARG A 360 14.14 -23.49 -3.15
N MET A 361 14.49 -22.51 -3.97
CA MET A 361 15.62 -22.57 -4.87
C MET A 361 16.57 -21.44 -4.49
N GLN A 362 17.80 -21.80 -4.14
CA GLN A 362 18.86 -20.83 -3.85
C GLN A 362 19.83 -20.80 -5.03
N GLY A 363 20.08 -19.60 -5.57
CA GLY A 363 20.84 -19.47 -6.81
C GLY A 363 20.74 -18.07 -7.39
N ARG A 364 20.59 -17.95 -8.70
CA ARG A 364 20.49 -16.66 -9.41
C ARG A 364 19.29 -16.64 -10.34
N VAL A 365 18.48 -15.59 -10.27
CA VAL A 365 17.46 -15.30 -11.30
C VAL A 365 18.14 -14.53 -12.42
N ASN A 366 18.36 -15.18 -13.55
CA ASN A 366 19.16 -14.64 -14.65
C ASN A 366 18.34 -13.82 -15.64
N ASP A 367 17.15 -14.32 -16.00
CA ASP A 367 16.27 -13.71 -16.98
C ASP A 367 14.80 -14.08 -16.71
N ILE A 368 13.87 -13.41 -17.41
CA ILE A 368 12.47 -13.79 -17.56
C ILE A 368 12.12 -13.86 -19.05
N GLU A 369 11.66 -15.03 -19.50
CA GLU A 369 11.20 -15.23 -20.87
C GLU A 369 9.70 -15.53 -20.86
N GLY A 370 8.90 -14.61 -21.41
CA GLY A 370 7.45 -14.68 -21.31
C GLY A 370 6.99 -14.66 -19.85
N ASP A 371 6.46 -15.77 -19.36
CA ASP A 371 6.02 -15.96 -17.97
C ASP A 371 6.88 -16.96 -17.19
N LYS A 372 8.12 -17.23 -17.63
CA LYS A 372 9.03 -18.17 -16.97
C LYS A 372 10.29 -17.46 -16.52
N LEU A 373 10.63 -17.60 -15.23
CA LEU A 373 11.90 -17.19 -14.68
C LEU A 373 12.97 -18.25 -14.99
N ASN A 374 14.14 -17.81 -15.45
CA ASN A 374 15.29 -18.68 -15.57
C ASN A 374 16.13 -18.58 -14.30
N VAL A 375 16.09 -19.64 -13.48
CA VAL A 375 16.79 -19.73 -12.19
C VAL A 375 17.94 -20.71 -12.31
N THR A 376 19.18 -20.26 -12.07
CA THR A 376 20.34 -21.16 -11.99
C THR A 376 20.70 -21.43 -10.54
N THR A 377 20.70 -22.70 -10.17
CA THR A 377 21.18 -23.21 -8.88
C THR A 377 22.47 -24.01 -9.11
N PRO A 378 23.17 -24.48 -8.05
CA PRO A 378 24.33 -25.36 -8.20
C PRO A 378 24.06 -26.64 -9.01
N GLU A 379 22.81 -27.10 -9.04
CA GLU A 379 22.37 -28.32 -9.74
C GLU A 379 22.05 -28.08 -11.22
N GLY A 380 21.89 -26.84 -11.66
CA GLY A 380 21.59 -26.50 -13.06
C GLY A 380 20.68 -25.29 -13.27
N GLY A 381 20.31 -25.04 -14.52
CA GLY A 381 19.34 -24.02 -14.90
C GLY A 381 17.93 -24.58 -14.98
N PHE A 382 16.97 -23.89 -14.39
CA PHE A 382 15.57 -24.31 -14.30
C PHE A 382 14.64 -23.20 -14.79
N PRO A 383 13.80 -23.45 -15.81
CA PRO A 383 12.71 -22.56 -16.17
C PRO A 383 11.54 -22.75 -15.20
N VAL A 384 11.20 -21.71 -14.43
CA VAL A 384 10.15 -21.73 -13.41
C VAL A 384 9.00 -20.84 -13.85
N PRO A 385 7.80 -21.39 -14.10
CA PRO A 385 6.61 -20.59 -14.36
C PRO A 385 6.33 -19.60 -13.22
N LEU A 386 6.09 -18.34 -13.56
CA LEU A 386 5.91 -17.24 -12.60
C LEU A 386 4.68 -17.47 -11.70
N ASP A 387 3.67 -18.18 -12.20
CA ASP A 387 2.47 -18.57 -11.45
C ASP A 387 2.73 -19.64 -10.36
N ARG A 388 3.90 -20.28 -10.39
CA ARG A 388 4.43 -21.19 -9.34
C ARG A 388 5.36 -20.48 -8.37
N VAL A 389 5.78 -19.26 -8.67
CA VAL A 389 6.67 -18.45 -7.84
C VAL A 389 5.83 -17.71 -6.80
N LYS A 390 6.10 -17.98 -5.53
CA LYS A 390 5.47 -17.29 -4.40
C LYS A 390 6.12 -15.92 -4.18
N GLN A 391 7.45 -15.89 -4.17
CA GLN A 391 8.24 -14.66 -4.11
C GLN A 391 9.70 -14.92 -4.45
N ILE A 392 10.34 -13.91 -5.01
CA ILE A 392 11.78 -13.81 -5.23
C ILE A 392 12.33 -12.86 -4.17
N GLU A 393 13.40 -13.27 -3.51
CA GLU A 393 14.13 -12.47 -2.54
C GLU A 393 15.58 -12.37 -3.03
N PRO A 394 15.93 -11.29 -3.74
CA PRO A 394 17.24 -11.18 -4.37
C PRO A 394 18.38 -11.09 -3.36
N ALA A 395 19.61 -11.33 -3.85
CA ALA A 395 20.82 -10.95 -3.16
C ALA A 395 20.78 -9.45 -2.83
N THR A 396 20.99 -9.10 -1.55
CA THR A 396 20.91 -7.72 -1.06
C THR A 396 22.24 -7.26 -0.47
N SER A 397 22.45 -5.96 -0.38
CA SER A 397 23.61 -5.39 0.33
C SER A 397 23.31 -5.22 1.83
N LYS A 398 24.32 -5.43 2.68
CA LYS A 398 24.25 -5.03 4.10
C LYS A 398 24.29 -3.52 4.27
N THR A 399 24.99 -2.83 3.37
CA THR A 399 25.08 -1.38 3.36
C THR A 399 23.92 -0.84 2.52
N GLY A 400 22.96 -0.20 3.20
CA GLY A 400 21.87 0.50 2.53
C GLY A 400 22.43 1.61 1.65
N ALA A 401 21.84 1.79 0.47
CA ALA A 401 22.25 2.83 -0.45
C ALA A 401 21.96 4.21 0.18
N ALA A 402 23.00 5.05 0.31
CA ALA A 402 22.88 6.35 0.95
C ALA A 402 22.07 7.30 0.07
N MET A 403 21.01 7.89 0.62
CA MET A 403 20.23 8.93 -0.05
C MET A 403 20.44 10.26 0.67
N PRO A 404 20.80 11.34 -0.04
CA PRO A 404 20.90 12.67 0.55
C PRO A 404 19.60 13.07 1.26
N LEU A 405 19.71 13.68 2.45
CA LEU A 405 18.54 14.19 3.17
C LEU A 405 17.95 15.44 2.52
N LYS A 406 18.81 16.24 1.86
CA LYS A 406 18.41 17.48 1.20
C LYS A 406 17.58 17.15 -0.04
N HIS A 407 16.43 17.82 -0.20
CA HIS A 407 15.48 17.61 -1.31
C HIS A 407 14.90 16.19 -1.40
N ARG A 408 15.07 15.38 -0.34
CA ARG A 408 14.44 14.06 -0.25
C ARG A 408 12.93 14.22 -0.08
N VAL A 409 12.19 13.58 -0.97
CA VAL A 409 10.74 13.50 -0.95
C VAL A 409 10.32 12.05 -0.80
N ARG A 410 9.19 11.85 -0.14
CA ARG A 410 8.47 10.58 -0.16
C ARG A 410 7.15 10.82 -0.88
N ALA A 411 7.03 10.24 -2.07
CA ALA A 411 5.80 10.24 -2.84
C ALA A 411 4.90 9.10 -2.38
N HIS A 412 3.62 9.41 -2.23
CA HIS A 412 2.54 8.46 -2.03
C HIS A 412 1.60 8.61 -3.22
N LEU A 413 1.35 7.52 -3.93
CA LEU A 413 0.54 7.52 -5.14
C LEU A 413 -0.86 7.00 -4.83
N SER A 414 -1.84 7.34 -5.67
CA SER A 414 -3.24 6.90 -5.56
C SER A 414 -3.34 5.37 -5.53
N ASP A 415 -2.39 4.68 -6.14
CA ASP A 415 -2.39 3.24 -6.20
C ASP A 415 -1.88 2.55 -4.92
N GLY A 416 -1.47 3.33 -3.93
CA GLY A 416 -0.83 2.84 -2.72
C GLY A 416 0.68 2.73 -2.81
N SER A 417 1.28 2.97 -3.97
CA SER A 417 2.73 2.94 -4.14
C SER A 417 3.37 4.04 -3.31
N ARG A 418 4.56 3.73 -2.79
CA ARG A 418 5.39 4.64 -2.04
C ARG A 418 6.80 4.60 -2.57
N LEU A 419 7.29 5.76 -3.01
CA LEU A 419 8.64 5.93 -3.52
C LEU A 419 9.35 7.06 -2.77
N THR A 420 10.60 6.82 -2.41
CA THR A 420 11.49 7.80 -1.78
C THR A 420 12.60 8.14 -2.78
N PHE A 421 12.82 9.42 -3.02
CA PHE A 421 13.82 9.92 -3.98
C PHE A 421 14.24 11.36 -3.66
N VAL A 422 15.31 11.81 -4.29
CA VAL A 422 15.67 13.23 -4.36
C VAL A 422 14.91 13.84 -5.53
N LEU A 423 14.05 14.83 -5.25
CA LEU A 423 13.31 15.54 -6.29
C LEU A 423 14.22 16.63 -6.87
N ASN A 424 14.54 16.51 -8.16
CA ASN A 424 15.42 17.46 -8.87
C ASN A 424 14.59 18.52 -9.58
N ARG A 425 13.47 18.16 -10.18
CA ARG A 425 12.60 19.10 -10.88
C ARG A 425 11.18 18.54 -11.01
N TRP A 426 10.20 19.44 -10.99
CA TRP A 426 8.85 19.14 -11.41
C TRP A 426 8.35 20.26 -12.31
N ALA A 427 7.97 19.93 -13.54
CA ALA A 427 7.40 20.87 -14.50
C ALA A 427 6.29 20.18 -15.31
N ALA A 428 5.62 20.93 -16.18
CA ALA A 428 4.56 20.40 -17.05
C ALA A 428 5.03 19.23 -17.94
N ALA A 429 6.32 19.22 -18.31
CA ALA A 429 6.91 18.16 -19.13
C ALA A 429 7.16 16.85 -18.36
N GLY A 430 7.17 16.88 -17.02
CA GLY A 430 7.43 15.69 -16.21
C GLY A 430 8.13 15.96 -14.89
N VAL A 431 8.45 14.86 -14.21
CA VAL A 431 9.17 14.84 -12.94
C VAL A 431 10.54 14.25 -13.16
N GLU A 432 11.57 14.98 -12.72
CA GLU A 432 12.95 14.49 -12.68
C GLU A 432 13.32 14.19 -11.23
N ALA A 433 13.68 12.96 -10.96
CA ALA A 433 14.04 12.46 -9.64
C ALA A 433 15.27 11.56 -9.72
N GLN A 434 15.93 11.37 -8.58
CA GLN A 434 17.07 10.48 -8.44
C GLN A 434 16.89 9.56 -7.23
N SER A 435 17.19 8.27 -7.38
CA SER A 435 17.17 7.33 -6.27
C SER A 435 18.27 6.29 -6.38
N PRO A 436 19.01 6.01 -5.30
CA PRO A 436 19.97 4.92 -5.28
C PRO A 436 19.36 3.53 -5.56
N SER A 437 18.03 3.38 -5.59
CA SER A 437 17.36 2.13 -5.96
C SER A 437 17.07 1.99 -7.45
N PHE A 438 16.82 3.09 -8.17
CA PHE A 438 16.32 3.06 -9.54
C PHE A 438 16.99 4.04 -10.51
N GLY A 439 18.11 4.66 -10.09
CA GLY A 439 18.81 5.69 -10.85
C GLY A 439 18.43 7.06 -10.34
#